data_AF-A0A7M7PKX7-F1
#
_entry.id   AF-A0A7M7PKX7-F1
#
_cell.length_a   1.000
_cell.length_b   1.000
_cell.length_c   1.000
_cell.angle_alpha   90.00
_cell.angle_beta   90.00
_cell.angle_gamma   90.00
#
_symmetry.space_group_name_H-M   'P 1'
#
loop_
_entity.id
_entity.type
_entity.pdbx_description
1 polymer ?
#
loop_
_entity_poly.entity_id
_entity_poly.type
_entity_poly.pdbx_seq_one_letter_code
_entity_poly.pdbx_strand_id
1 'polypeptide(L)'
;MANRMFWTDTLLEQIVSASVLGSNRRTIISTGLYRPWGITLSQKRGKLYWTDQGLSTGKIEMSNKDGSDRRQLITARLREPRGLALDSQEQRLYWTESYYDVIESIDLDDLSDRRDHVYAVRGDLVFFGISLYFTSIYFTDFASRGLHEADIGVEEIRDITGFSAGAPTHVKIYADLTCPVSESCPDNSRCQLVAYNTPECICIAGLNCLTSSTGIAPASLVAYQGIVDIKVSYS
;
A
#
# COMPACT_ATOMS: atom_id res chain seq x y z
N MET A 1 -1.94 -24.30 3.67
CA MET A 1 -3.17 -23.55 3.31
C MET A 1 -2.97 -23.00 1.91
N ALA A 2 -4.01 -22.85 1.09
CA ALA A 2 -3.85 -22.39 -0.30
C ALA A 2 -3.81 -20.85 -0.39
N ASN A 3 -2.86 -20.31 -1.15
CA ASN A 3 -2.77 -18.87 -1.46
C ASN A 3 -4.06 -18.39 -2.13
N ARG A 4 -4.59 -17.27 -1.63
CA ARG A 4 -5.83 -16.64 -2.13
C ARG A 4 -5.57 -15.25 -2.67
N MET A 5 -6.27 -14.88 -3.73
CA MET A 5 -6.38 -13.52 -4.21
C MET A 5 -7.67 -12.86 -3.70
N PHE A 6 -7.62 -11.54 -3.53
CA PHE A 6 -8.70 -10.68 -3.07
C PHE A 6 -8.79 -9.46 -3.98
N TRP A 7 -10.00 -9.05 -4.32
CA TRP A 7 -10.21 -7.85 -5.14
C TRP A 7 -11.55 -7.20 -4.83
N THR A 8 -11.61 -5.90 -5.10
CA THR A 8 -12.82 -5.08 -5.10
C THR A 8 -13.46 -5.13 -6.49
N ASP A 9 -14.79 -5.13 -6.53
CA ASP A 9 -15.57 -5.00 -7.75
C ASP A 9 -16.53 -3.82 -7.54
N THR A 10 -16.18 -2.69 -8.13
CA THR A 10 -16.93 -1.44 -7.98
C THR A 10 -18.30 -1.52 -8.65
N LEU A 11 -18.42 -2.23 -9.77
CA LEU A 11 -19.68 -2.32 -10.52
C LEU A 11 -20.69 -3.25 -9.83
N LEU A 12 -20.20 -4.32 -9.21
CA LEU A 12 -21.02 -5.28 -8.47
C LEU A 12 -21.05 -5.01 -6.96
N GLU A 13 -20.48 -3.89 -6.50
CA GLU A 13 -20.45 -3.46 -5.10
C GLU A 13 -20.05 -4.58 -4.12
N GLN A 14 -18.97 -5.30 -4.44
CA GLN A 14 -18.56 -6.48 -3.69
C GLN A 14 -17.05 -6.58 -3.51
N ILE A 15 -16.65 -7.34 -2.51
CA ILE A 15 -15.26 -7.81 -2.35
C ILE A 15 -15.27 -9.32 -2.49
N VAL A 16 -14.40 -9.81 -3.35
CA VAL A 16 -14.37 -11.21 -3.77
C VAL A 16 -13.00 -11.79 -3.45
N SER A 17 -12.97 -13.10 -3.20
CA SER A 17 -11.74 -13.86 -3.07
C SER A 17 -11.79 -15.14 -3.89
N ALA A 18 -10.64 -15.61 -4.33
CA ALA A 18 -10.48 -16.90 -5.00
C ALA A 18 -9.11 -17.49 -4.68
N SER A 19 -8.87 -18.76 -5.02
CA SER A 19 -7.50 -19.26 -5.13
C SER A 19 -6.73 -18.45 -6.16
N VAL A 20 -5.41 -18.32 -6.00
CA VAL A 20 -4.54 -17.74 -7.04
C VAL A 20 -4.62 -18.49 -8.38
N LEU A 21 -5.08 -19.75 -8.38
CA LEU A 21 -5.35 -20.53 -9.58
C LEU A 21 -6.76 -20.29 -10.17
N GLY A 22 -7.51 -19.33 -9.64
CA GLY A 22 -8.85 -18.96 -10.11
C GLY A 22 -10.01 -19.81 -9.59
N SER A 23 -9.75 -20.91 -8.89
CA SER A 23 -10.79 -21.78 -8.31
C SER A 23 -11.33 -21.23 -6.97
N ASN A 24 -12.44 -21.81 -6.48
CA ASN A 24 -13.03 -21.46 -5.17
C ASN A 24 -13.29 -19.96 -4.98
N ARG A 25 -13.85 -19.33 -6.02
CA ARG A 25 -14.34 -17.95 -6.00
C ARG A 25 -15.50 -17.82 -5.01
N ARG A 26 -15.41 -16.84 -4.10
CA ARG A 26 -16.44 -16.51 -3.12
C ARG A 26 -16.51 -15.00 -2.93
N THR A 27 -17.71 -14.45 -2.87
CA THR A 27 -17.93 -13.09 -2.39
C THR A 27 -17.80 -13.09 -0.86
N ILE A 28 -16.93 -12.23 -0.32
CA ILE A 28 -16.70 -12.13 1.13
C ILE A 28 -17.40 -10.92 1.75
N ILE A 29 -17.66 -9.87 0.96
CA ILE A 29 -18.48 -8.71 1.35
C ILE A 29 -19.40 -8.39 0.18
N SER A 30 -20.70 -8.26 0.44
CA SER A 30 -21.73 -8.04 -0.60
C SER A 30 -22.77 -6.98 -0.24
N THR A 31 -22.59 -6.26 0.87
CA THR A 31 -23.56 -5.30 1.37
C THR A 31 -22.87 -4.04 1.89
N GLY A 32 -23.57 -2.91 1.86
CA GLY A 32 -23.05 -1.65 2.40
C GLY A 32 -21.73 -1.20 1.73
N LEU A 33 -21.51 -1.60 0.48
CA LEU A 33 -20.47 -1.06 -0.39
C LEU A 33 -21.14 -0.18 -1.43
N TYR A 34 -20.45 0.85 -1.92
CA TYR A 34 -20.98 1.67 -3.03
C TYR A 34 -19.96 1.87 -4.14
N ARG A 35 -18.75 2.32 -3.78
CA ARG A 35 -17.63 2.42 -4.72
C ARG A 35 -16.35 1.93 -4.05
N PRO A 36 -16.25 0.61 -3.77
CA PRO A 36 -15.02 0.04 -3.26
C PRO A 36 -13.92 0.16 -4.32
N TRP A 37 -12.72 0.61 -3.92
CA TRP A 37 -11.65 0.93 -4.87
C TRP A 37 -10.35 0.19 -4.54
N GLY A 38 -9.48 0.75 -3.71
CA GLY A 38 -8.24 0.12 -3.30
C GLY A 38 -8.47 -0.93 -2.23
N ILE A 39 -7.67 -1.99 -2.25
CA ILE A 39 -7.67 -3.04 -1.23
C ILE A 39 -6.24 -3.37 -0.88
N THR A 40 -5.95 -3.60 0.39
CA THR A 40 -4.67 -4.14 0.86
C THR A 40 -4.87 -5.23 1.89
N LEU A 41 -3.85 -6.06 2.06
CA LEU A 41 -3.87 -7.21 2.95
C LEU A 41 -2.68 -7.14 3.89
N SER A 42 -2.94 -7.14 5.19
CA SER A 42 -1.93 -7.38 6.21
C SER A 42 -1.81 -8.88 6.46
N GLN A 43 -0.66 -9.48 6.17
CA GLN A 43 -0.41 -10.88 6.53
C GLN A 43 -0.24 -11.02 8.03
N LYS A 44 0.51 -10.10 8.65
CA LYS A 44 0.85 -10.11 10.07
C LYS A 44 -0.39 -10.05 10.95
N ARG A 45 -1.37 -9.20 10.58
CA ARG A 45 -2.63 -9.04 11.33
C ARG A 45 -3.74 -9.95 10.83
N GLY A 46 -3.58 -10.57 9.65
CA GLY A 46 -4.62 -11.40 9.04
C GLY A 46 -5.86 -10.60 8.60
N LYS A 47 -5.69 -9.31 8.31
CA LYS A 47 -6.79 -8.37 8.02
C LYS A 47 -6.73 -7.85 6.59
N LEU A 48 -7.91 -7.67 5.99
CA LEU A 48 -8.12 -6.91 4.77
C LEU A 48 -8.49 -5.47 5.15
N TYR A 49 -8.02 -4.52 4.36
CA TYR A 49 -8.40 -3.11 4.43
C TYR A 49 -8.80 -2.65 3.03
N TRP A 50 -9.83 -1.82 2.91
CA TRP A 50 -10.23 -1.27 1.62
C TRP A 50 -10.80 0.14 1.74
N THR A 51 -10.69 0.89 0.66
CA THR A 51 -11.34 2.19 0.49
C THR A 51 -12.71 2.00 -0.16
N ASP A 52 -13.68 2.82 0.24
CA ASP A 52 -15.00 2.92 -0.40
C ASP A 52 -15.43 4.39 -0.38
N GLN A 53 -15.80 4.95 -1.54
CA GLN A 53 -16.22 6.35 -1.60
C GLN A 53 -17.58 6.61 -0.95
N GLY A 54 -18.40 5.58 -0.76
CA GLY A 54 -19.75 5.74 -0.24
C GLY A 54 -20.63 6.63 -1.11
N LEU A 55 -21.89 6.80 -0.69
CA LEU A 55 -22.86 7.64 -1.40
C LEU A 55 -22.56 9.14 -1.27
N SER A 56 -22.12 9.56 -0.09
CA SER A 56 -21.90 10.97 0.27
C SER A 56 -20.62 11.19 1.09
N THR A 57 -20.22 10.19 1.88
CA THR A 57 -19.01 10.21 2.69
C THR A 57 -18.19 8.95 2.44
N GLY A 58 -16.90 9.14 2.17
CA GLY A 58 -15.95 8.07 2.00
C GLY A 58 -15.62 7.39 3.32
N LYS A 59 -15.08 6.18 3.23
CA LYS A 59 -14.69 5.38 4.38
C LYS A 59 -13.52 4.46 4.01
N ILE A 60 -12.74 4.14 5.02
CA ILE A 60 -11.80 3.02 4.99
C ILE A 60 -12.32 1.98 5.96
N GLU A 61 -12.48 0.77 5.48
CA GLU A 61 -13.01 -0.34 6.25
C GLU A 61 -11.99 -1.46 6.37
N MET A 62 -12.20 -2.35 7.34
CA MET A 62 -11.40 -3.55 7.51
C MET A 62 -12.23 -4.75 7.92
N SER A 63 -11.71 -5.95 7.68
CA SER A 63 -12.29 -7.22 8.11
C SER A 63 -11.23 -8.32 8.17
N ASN A 64 -11.59 -9.49 8.69
CA ASN A 64 -10.83 -10.71 8.49
C ASN A 64 -10.85 -11.13 7.00
N LYS A 65 -9.91 -11.99 6.59
CA LYS A 65 -9.82 -12.55 5.22
C LYS A 65 -11.08 -13.30 4.74
N ASP A 66 -11.98 -13.66 5.64
CA ASP A 66 -13.26 -14.30 5.34
C ASP A 66 -14.47 -13.33 5.37
N GLY A 67 -14.23 -12.05 5.64
CA GLY A 67 -15.25 -11.01 5.75
C GLY A 67 -15.82 -10.82 7.16
N SER A 68 -15.47 -11.66 8.13
CA SER A 68 -15.89 -11.51 9.53
C SER A 68 -15.17 -10.34 10.23
N ASP A 69 -15.70 -9.90 11.37
CA ASP A 69 -15.14 -8.76 12.14
C ASP A 69 -14.97 -7.49 11.28
N ARG A 70 -15.97 -7.22 10.43
CA ARG A 70 -16.02 -6.04 9.57
C ARG A 70 -16.28 -4.80 10.42
N ARG A 71 -15.47 -3.75 10.24
CA ARG A 71 -15.66 -2.44 10.87
C ARG A 71 -15.21 -1.29 9.99
N GLN A 72 -15.83 -0.13 10.17
CA GLN A 72 -15.33 1.14 9.63
C GLN A 72 -14.14 1.59 10.46
N LEU A 73 -12.97 1.70 9.83
CA LEU A 73 -11.73 2.11 10.48
C LEU A 73 -11.60 3.63 10.49
N ILE A 74 -11.88 4.27 9.35
CA ILE A 74 -11.79 5.73 9.18
C ILE A 74 -13.04 6.21 8.44
N THR A 75 -13.66 7.27 8.97
CA THR A 75 -14.87 7.90 8.41
C THR A 75 -14.77 9.42 8.32
N ALA A 76 -13.69 10.01 8.86
CA ALA A 76 -13.49 11.45 8.90
C ALA A 76 -12.54 11.91 7.79
N ARG A 77 -12.84 13.07 7.18
CA ARG A 77 -12.04 13.69 6.09
C ARG A 77 -11.77 12.67 4.97
N LEU A 78 -12.84 12.02 4.52
CA LEU A 78 -12.85 11.07 3.40
C LEU A 78 -14.03 11.35 2.49
N ARG A 79 -13.78 11.46 1.19
CA ARG A 79 -14.81 11.66 0.17
C ARG A 79 -14.53 10.90 -1.11
N GLU A 80 -13.30 10.95 -1.60
CA GLU A 80 -12.83 10.14 -2.72
C GLU A 80 -11.55 9.36 -2.38
N PRO A 81 -11.59 8.47 -1.36
CA PRO A 81 -10.45 7.61 -1.09
C PRO A 81 -10.30 6.58 -2.21
N ARG A 82 -9.07 6.35 -2.67
CA ARG A 82 -8.78 5.43 -3.79
C ARG A 82 -7.69 4.44 -3.43
N GLY A 83 -6.44 4.84 -3.60
CA GLY A 83 -5.28 3.99 -3.38
C GLY A 83 -5.10 3.65 -1.91
N LEU A 84 -4.60 2.45 -1.63
CA LEU A 84 -4.35 1.96 -0.29
C LEU A 84 -3.07 1.13 -0.23
N ALA A 85 -2.18 1.43 0.70
CA ALA A 85 -0.93 0.72 0.92
C ALA A 85 -0.63 0.53 2.41
N LEU A 86 0.11 -0.51 2.73
CA LEU A 86 0.70 -0.72 4.06
C LEU A 86 2.20 -0.45 3.94
N ASP A 87 2.79 0.08 5.01
CA ASP A 87 4.24 0.10 5.15
C ASP A 87 4.83 -1.32 5.26
N SER A 88 6.16 -1.40 5.18
CA SER A 88 6.90 -2.67 5.23
C SER A 88 6.65 -3.48 6.52
N GLN A 89 6.36 -2.80 7.63
CA GLN A 89 6.10 -3.42 8.94
C GLN A 89 4.63 -3.79 9.18
N GLU A 90 3.75 -3.43 8.23
CA GLU A 90 2.29 -3.52 8.35
C GLU A 90 1.75 -2.86 9.64
N GLN A 91 2.38 -1.75 10.04
CA GLN A 91 1.99 -0.93 11.20
C GLN A 91 1.23 0.32 10.78
N ARG A 92 1.53 0.89 9.61
CA ARG A 92 0.88 2.12 9.16
C ARG A 92 0.18 1.90 7.83
N LEU A 93 -1.07 2.35 7.76
CA LEU A 93 -1.90 2.29 6.56
C LEU A 93 -1.90 3.67 5.90
N TYR A 94 -1.59 3.72 4.60
CA TYR A 94 -1.54 4.92 3.78
C TYR A 94 -2.65 4.88 2.74
N TRP A 95 -3.30 6.02 2.50
CA TRP A 95 -4.32 6.15 1.47
C TRP A 95 -4.20 7.45 0.70
N THR A 96 -4.69 7.41 -0.54
CA THR A 96 -4.87 8.61 -1.36
C THR A 96 -6.31 9.09 -1.27
N GLU A 97 -6.52 10.40 -1.19
CA GLU A 97 -7.82 11.05 -1.09
C GLU A 97 -7.91 12.22 -2.07
N SER A 98 -8.57 11.98 -3.20
CA SER A 98 -8.57 12.90 -4.35
C SER A 98 -9.43 14.15 -4.16
N TYR A 99 -10.40 14.16 -3.25
CA TYR A 99 -11.25 15.33 -3.08
C TYR A 99 -10.57 16.46 -2.29
N TYR A 100 -9.63 16.07 -1.43
CA TYR A 100 -8.84 16.98 -0.59
C TYR A 100 -7.40 17.11 -1.11
N ASP A 101 -7.05 16.40 -2.18
CA ASP A 101 -5.71 16.39 -2.78
C ASP A 101 -4.62 16.04 -1.77
N VAL A 102 -4.89 15.04 -0.91
CA VAL A 102 -3.96 14.58 0.13
C VAL A 102 -3.63 13.09 0.03
N ILE A 103 -2.42 12.74 0.46
CA ILE A 103 -2.05 11.40 0.89
C ILE A 103 -1.88 11.43 2.40
N GLU A 104 -2.63 10.57 3.08
CA GLU A 104 -2.65 10.49 4.53
C GLU A 104 -2.27 9.09 5.00
N SER A 105 -1.98 8.97 6.28
CA SER A 105 -1.71 7.71 6.93
C SER A 105 -2.26 7.64 8.34
N ILE A 106 -2.38 6.43 8.88
CA ILE A 106 -2.75 6.18 10.27
C ILE A 106 -1.95 5.01 10.82
N ASP A 107 -1.50 5.14 12.07
CA ASP A 107 -0.96 4.00 12.80
C ASP A 107 -2.07 3.01 13.14
N LEU A 108 -1.90 1.73 12.83
CA LEU A 108 -2.88 0.68 13.09
C LEU A 108 -2.88 0.21 14.55
N ASP A 109 -1.82 0.51 15.30
CA ASP A 109 -1.73 0.26 16.75
C ASP A 109 -2.14 1.50 17.56
N ASP A 110 -1.99 2.70 17.00
CA ASP A 110 -2.48 3.97 17.56
C ASP A 110 -3.29 4.81 16.54
N LEU A 111 -4.61 4.60 16.51
CA LEU A 111 -5.50 5.31 15.58
C LEU A 111 -5.61 6.83 15.84
N SER A 112 -5.00 7.35 16.90
CA SER A 112 -4.88 8.80 17.09
C SER A 112 -3.74 9.41 16.27
N ASP A 113 -2.76 8.61 15.86
CA ASP A 113 -1.59 9.06 15.10
C ASP A 113 -1.87 9.07 13.58
N ARG A 114 -2.82 9.91 13.17
CA ARG A 114 -3.10 10.25 11.77
C ARG A 114 -2.16 11.35 11.29
N ARG A 115 -1.57 11.18 10.11
CA ARG A 115 -0.60 12.13 9.51
C ARG A 115 -0.88 12.39 8.04
N ASP A 116 -0.65 13.63 7.61
CA ASP A 116 -0.64 14.05 6.21
C ASP A 116 0.80 13.92 5.68
N HIS A 117 0.97 13.43 4.44
CA HIS A 117 2.29 13.22 3.82
C HIS A 117 2.48 13.98 2.52
N VAL A 118 1.43 14.07 1.72
CA VAL A 118 1.41 14.83 0.47
C VAL A 118 0.15 15.66 0.48
N TYR A 119 0.26 16.92 0.03
CA TYR A 119 -0.88 17.79 -0.19
C TYR A 119 -0.60 18.71 -1.37
N ALA A 120 -1.63 19.06 -2.13
CA ALA A 120 -1.54 20.00 -3.24
C ALA A 120 -2.64 21.06 -3.17
N VAL A 121 -2.61 22.03 -4.07
CA VAL A 121 -3.73 22.95 -4.24
C VAL A 121 -4.93 22.13 -4.74
N ARG A 122 -6.09 22.46 -4.18
CA ARG A 122 -7.28 21.65 -4.39
C ARG A 122 -7.68 21.59 -5.87
N GLY A 123 -7.84 20.38 -6.40
CA GLY A 123 -8.18 20.09 -7.79
C GLY A 123 -6.99 19.76 -8.69
N ASP A 124 -5.76 19.78 -8.16
CA ASP A 124 -4.55 19.50 -8.93
C ASP A 124 -4.26 18.00 -9.06
N LEU A 125 -4.70 17.17 -8.10
CA LEU A 125 -4.36 15.75 -8.03
C LEU A 125 -5.60 14.85 -8.10
N VAL A 126 -5.61 13.97 -9.09
CA VAL A 126 -6.59 12.89 -9.22
C VAL A 126 -5.87 11.56 -9.03
N PHE A 127 -5.58 11.25 -7.77
CA PHE A 127 -4.92 10.00 -7.39
C PHE A 127 -5.65 8.75 -7.90
N PHE A 128 -4.89 7.69 -8.12
CA PHE A 128 -5.42 6.33 -8.26
C PHE A 128 -4.63 5.35 -7.40
N GLY A 129 -3.51 4.82 -7.90
CA GLY A 129 -2.66 3.87 -7.22
C GLY A 129 -1.64 4.53 -6.31
N ILE A 130 -1.24 3.80 -5.27
CA ILE A 130 -0.16 4.15 -4.35
C ILE A 130 0.67 2.90 -4.05
N SER A 131 1.98 3.08 -3.92
CA SER A 131 2.93 2.10 -3.40
C SER A 131 4.00 2.80 -2.57
N LEU A 132 4.56 2.08 -1.61
CA LEU A 132 5.56 2.60 -0.68
C LEU A 132 6.87 1.85 -0.86
N TYR A 133 7.98 2.58 -0.71
CA TYR A 133 9.31 1.99 -0.67
C TYR A 133 10.23 2.84 0.18
N PHE A 134 10.66 2.30 1.33
CA PHE A 134 11.41 3.02 2.35
C PHE A 134 10.75 4.36 2.73
N THR A 135 11.44 5.48 2.53
CA THR A 135 10.93 6.83 2.78
C THR A 135 10.07 7.37 1.65
N SER A 136 9.88 6.66 0.54
CA SER A 136 9.28 7.23 -0.66
C SER A 136 7.88 6.68 -0.90
N ILE A 137 6.98 7.59 -1.27
CA ILE A 137 5.60 7.34 -1.68
C ILE A 137 5.54 7.51 -3.20
N TYR A 138 5.15 6.44 -3.88
CA TYR A 138 4.91 6.44 -5.32
C TYR A 138 3.41 6.43 -5.55
N PHE A 139 2.91 7.37 -6.36
CA PHE A 139 1.49 7.43 -6.65
C PHE A 139 1.23 7.81 -8.11
N THR A 140 0.12 7.32 -8.65
CA THR A 140 -0.31 7.68 -10.00
C THR A 140 -1.35 8.79 -9.92
N ASP A 141 -1.22 9.78 -10.79
CA ASP A 141 -2.16 10.89 -10.92
C ASP A 141 -2.74 10.92 -12.34
N PHE A 142 -4.07 10.90 -12.42
CA PHE A 142 -4.78 10.95 -13.69
C PHE A 142 -4.82 12.34 -14.30
N ALA A 143 -4.76 13.41 -13.49
CA ALA A 143 -4.80 14.80 -13.98
C ALA A 143 -3.55 15.13 -14.79
N SER A 144 -2.36 14.87 -14.22
CA SER A 144 -1.07 14.96 -14.92
C SER A 144 -0.80 13.78 -15.87
N ARG A 145 -1.63 12.73 -15.82
CA ARG A 145 -1.44 11.45 -16.52
C ARG A 145 -0.10 10.80 -16.17
N GLY A 146 0.34 11.00 -14.93
CA GLY A 146 1.69 10.70 -14.51
C GLY A 146 1.80 9.78 -13.30
N LEU A 147 3.07 9.54 -12.97
CA LEU A 147 3.57 8.79 -11.83
C LEU A 147 4.50 9.74 -11.12
N HIS A 148 4.25 9.91 -9.83
CA HIS A 148 4.96 10.84 -8.97
C HIS A 148 5.61 10.10 -7.82
N GLU A 149 6.66 10.70 -7.31
CA GLU A 149 7.35 10.33 -6.09
C GLU A 149 7.26 11.50 -5.10
N ALA A 150 7.04 11.19 -3.83
CA ALA A 150 7.18 12.13 -2.73
C ALA A 150 7.87 11.44 -1.56
N ASP A 151 8.65 12.19 -0.78
CA ASP A 151 9.29 11.65 0.43
C ASP A 151 8.34 11.80 1.63
N ILE A 152 8.29 10.78 2.48
CA ILE A 152 7.53 10.78 3.74
C ILE A 152 8.07 11.92 4.62
N GLY A 153 7.21 12.91 4.89
CA GLY A 153 7.56 14.07 5.71
C GLY A 153 8.20 15.23 4.94
N VAL A 154 8.21 15.19 3.60
CA VAL A 154 8.62 16.31 2.74
C VAL A 154 7.46 16.67 1.81
N GLU A 155 7.29 17.95 1.52
CA GLU A 155 6.16 18.46 0.73
C GLU A 155 6.43 18.47 -0.78
N GLU A 156 7.61 18.03 -1.21
CA GLU A 156 8.00 18.04 -2.62
C GLU A 156 7.43 16.82 -3.35
N ILE A 157 6.67 17.09 -4.41
CA ILE A 157 6.19 16.08 -5.36
C ILE A 157 7.07 16.14 -6.60
N ARG A 158 7.73 15.02 -6.92
CA ARG A 158 8.56 14.87 -8.11
C ARG A 158 7.81 14.07 -9.16
N ASP A 159 7.69 14.62 -10.36
CA ASP A 159 7.24 13.87 -11.52
C ASP A 159 8.39 12.97 -12.00
N ILE A 160 8.17 11.66 -11.99
CA ILE A 160 9.16 10.66 -12.39
C ILE A 160 8.78 9.98 -13.71
N THR A 161 7.83 10.56 -14.45
CA THR A 161 7.37 9.98 -15.71
C THR A 161 8.31 10.13 -16.90
N GLY A 162 8.26 9.09 -17.75
CA GLY A 162 8.65 9.11 -19.15
C GLY A 162 7.64 8.38 -20.05
N PHE A 163 6.37 8.28 -19.65
CA PHE A 163 5.35 7.51 -20.37
C PHE A 163 4.79 8.29 -21.56
N SER A 164 4.85 7.70 -22.76
CA SER A 164 4.37 8.32 -24.01
C SER A 164 2.90 8.00 -24.35
N ALA A 165 2.25 7.09 -23.61
CA ALA A 165 0.86 6.69 -23.86
C ALA A 165 0.11 6.27 -22.58
N GLY A 166 -0.95 7.01 -22.24
CA GLY A 166 -1.94 6.65 -21.20
C GLY A 166 -1.65 7.21 -19.79
N ALA A 167 -2.69 7.35 -18.97
CA ALA A 167 -2.58 7.70 -17.55
C ALA A 167 -2.54 6.40 -16.72
N PRO A 168 -1.45 6.09 -15.99
CA PRO A 168 -1.39 4.88 -15.17
C PRO A 168 -2.41 4.98 -14.03
N THR A 169 -2.99 3.83 -13.66
CA THR A 169 -4.01 3.74 -12.59
C THR A 169 -3.48 3.01 -11.36
N HIS A 170 -2.47 2.17 -11.54
CA HIS A 170 -1.89 1.38 -10.47
C HIS A 170 -0.38 1.48 -10.59
N VAL A 171 0.29 1.47 -9.45
CA VAL A 171 1.73 1.37 -9.33
C VAL A 171 2.02 0.27 -8.31
N LYS A 172 2.97 -0.61 -8.62
CA LYS A 172 3.50 -1.63 -7.70
C LYS A 172 5.02 -1.61 -7.76
N ILE A 173 5.64 -1.85 -6.62
CA ILE A 173 7.09 -1.92 -6.46
C ILE A 173 7.48 -3.38 -6.27
N TYR A 174 8.40 -3.84 -7.11
CA TYR A 174 9.01 -5.15 -7.00
C TYR A 174 10.47 -4.94 -6.63
N ALA A 175 10.78 -5.10 -5.35
CA ALA A 175 12.13 -4.96 -4.83
C ALA A 175 12.53 -6.26 -4.11
N ASP A 176 13.77 -6.67 -4.31
CA ASP A 176 14.37 -7.73 -3.51
C ASP A 176 14.87 -7.11 -2.20
N LEU A 177 14.19 -7.40 -1.10
CA LEU A 177 14.49 -6.82 0.22
C LEU A 177 15.54 -7.65 0.98
N THR A 178 16.42 -8.37 0.29
CA THR A 178 17.54 -9.08 0.89
C THR A 178 18.77 -8.20 1.03
N CYS A 179 19.51 -8.37 2.12
CA CYS A 179 20.83 -7.78 2.25
C CYS A 179 21.79 -8.34 1.17
N PRO A 180 22.68 -7.52 0.59
CA PRO A 180 23.68 -7.98 -0.36
C PRO A 180 24.53 -9.11 0.24
N VAL A 181 24.81 -10.14 -0.56
CA VAL A 181 25.56 -11.35 -0.16
C VAL A 181 27.00 -11.05 0.31
N SER A 182 27.51 -9.83 0.06
CA SER A 182 28.86 -9.42 0.43
C SER A 182 29.10 -9.17 1.92
N GLU A 183 28.06 -9.20 2.77
CA GLU A 183 28.20 -9.02 4.22
C GLU A 183 28.08 -10.35 4.98
N SER A 184 29.21 -10.90 5.43
CA SER A 184 29.24 -12.03 6.36
C SER A 184 29.14 -11.52 7.80
N CYS A 185 28.08 -11.90 8.52
CA CYS A 185 27.97 -11.62 9.95
C CYS A 185 28.95 -12.47 10.77
N PRO A 186 29.58 -11.91 11.83
CA PRO A 186 30.36 -12.69 12.79
C PRO A 186 29.49 -13.74 13.53
N ASP A 187 30.08 -14.88 13.88
CA ASP A 187 29.55 -15.89 14.81
C ASP A 187 28.09 -16.33 14.59
N ASN A 188 27.81 -17.28 13.69
CA ASN A 188 26.48 -17.91 13.47
C ASN A 188 25.28 -16.93 13.34
N SER A 189 25.54 -15.63 13.24
CA SER A 189 24.55 -14.57 13.17
C SER A 189 23.96 -14.52 11.78
N ARG A 190 22.74 -13.99 11.67
CA ARG A 190 22.08 -13.78 10.38
C ARG A 190 21.99 -12.29 10.07
N CYS A 191 22.31 -11.92 8.83
CA CYS A 191 22.09 -10.55 8.33
C CYS A 191 20.60 -10.37 8.00
N GLN A 192 20.01 -9.30 8.50
CA GLN A 192 18.61 -8.96 8.28
C GLN A 192 18.49 -7.48 7.90
N LEU A 193 17.70 -7.19 6.87
CA LEU A 193 17.33 -5.83 6.51
C LEU A 193 16.39 -5.27 7.59
N VAL A 194 16.79 -4.16 8.18
CA VAL A 194 15.97 -3.33 9.04
C VAL A 194 15.20 -2.38 8.14
N ALA A 195 13.89 -2.58 8.03
CA ALA A 195 13.02 -1.74 7.22
C ALA A 195 12.24 -0.75 8.09
N TYR A 196 12.94 0.08 8.88
CA TYR A 196 12.36 1.23 9.58
C TYR A 196 12.74 2.49 8.81
N ASN A 197 12.05 2.75 7.69
CA ASN A 197 12.27 3.88 6.79
C ASN A 197 13.68 3.96 6.16
N THR A 198 14.67 3.19 6.61
CA THR A 198 16.01 3.12 6.02
C THR A 198 16.28 1.73 5.46
N PRO A 199 17.13 1.61 4.43
CA PRO A 199 17.60 0.33 3.90
C PRO A 199 18.87 -0.14 4.63
N GLU A 200 18.82 -0.28 5.95
CA GLU A 200 20.00 -0.67 6.73
C GLU A 200 20.02 -2.17 7.00
N CYS A 201 21.16 -2.83 6.79
CA CYS A 201 21.36 -4.23 7.12
C CYS A 201 22.02 -4.37 8.50
N ILE A 202 21.48 -5.24 9.37
CA ILE A 202 22.05 -5.55 10.69
C ILE A 202 22.24 -7.05 10.88
N CYS A 203 23.25 -7.44 11.65
CA CYS A 203 23.45 -8.81 12.07
C CYS A 203 22.73 -9.10 13.40
N ILE A 204 21.97 -10.19 13.46
CA ILE A 204 21.28 -10.61 14.67
C ILE A 204 21.94 -11.88 15.22
N ALA A 205 22.91 -11.68 16.14
CA ALA A 205 23.11 -12.50 17.33
C ALA A 205 23.96 -11.72 18.36
N GLY A 206 23.43 -11.58 19.58
CA GLY A 206 24.21 -11.35 20.81
C GLY A 206 24.93 -10.01 21.01
N LEU A 207 25.64 -9.42 20.04
CA LEU A 207 26.45 -8.21 20.19
C LEU A 207 26.55 -7.40 18.86
N ASN A 208 26.74 -6.08 19.00
CA ASN A 208 26.67 -5.05 17.94
C ASN A 208 27.56 -5.31 16.70
N CYS A 209 27.05 -4.93 15.53
CA CYS A 209 27.78 -4.99 14.26
C CYS A 209 28.75 -3.81 14.07
N LEU A 210 29.90 -4.07 13.44
CA LEU A 210 30.98 -3.10 13.22
C LEU A 210 30.98 -2.43 11.83
N THR A 211 30.05 -2.76 10.93
CA THR A 211 29.95 -2.11 9.62
C THR A 211 28.50 -2.09 9.13
N SER A 212 27.93 -0.89 9.01
CA SER A 212 26.72 -0.62 8.24
C SER A 212 27.11 -0.49 6.76
N SER A 213 26.84 -1.47 5.90
CA SER A 213 26.77 -1.14 4.47
C SER A 213 25.38 -0.67 4.11
N THR A 214 25.34 0.44 3.38
CA THR A 214 24.17 0.91 2.68
C THR A 214 24.14 0.19 1.33
N GLY A 215 23.17 -0.70 1.13
CA GLY A 215 23.08 -1.48 -0.10
C GLY A 215 21.67 -1.99 -0.33
N ILE A 216 20.99 -1.38 -1.31
CA ILE A 216 19.65 -1.77 -1.74
C ILE A 216 19.79 -2.64 -2.99
N ALA A 217 19.08 -3.76 -3.09
CA ALA A 217 18.89 -4.40 -4.37
C ALA A 217 18.08 -3.48 -5.31
N PRO A 218 18.30 -3.51 -6.63
CA PRO A 218 17.53 -2.69 -7.56
C PRO A 218 16.03 -2.98 -7.46
N ALA A 219 15.23 -1.96 -7.18
CA ALA A 219 13.78 -2.03 -7.23
C ALA A 219 13.29 -1.76 -8.66
N SER A 220 12.33 -2.55 -9.12
CA SER A 220 11.62 -2.32 -10.37
C SER A 220 10.24 -1.74 -10.08
N LEU A 221 9.97 -0.58 -10.64
CA LEU A 221 8.67 0.06 -10.58
C LEU A 221 7.82 -0.37 -11.77
N VAL A 222 6.59 -0.82 -11.52
CA VAL A 222 5.64 -1.17 -12.57
C VAL A 222 4.38 -0.34 -12.39
N ALA A 223 4.15 0.59 -13.32
CA ALA A 223 2.91 1.34 -13.42
C ALA A 223 2.07 0.77 -14.57
N TYR A 224 0.77 0.56 -14.34
CA TYR A 224 -0.13 -0.06 -15.32
C TYR A 224 -1.56 0.50 -15.26
N GLN A 225 -2.30 0.26 -16.33
CA GLN A 225 -3.72 0.57 -16.43
C GLN A 225 -4.55 -0.66 -16.10
N GLY A 226 -5.48 -0.54 -15.16
CA GLY A 226 -6.35 -1.61 -14.71
C GLY A 226 -7.57 -1.04 -13.99
N ILE A 227 -8.68 -1.77 -14.06
CA ILE A 227 -9.95 -1.38 -13.42
C ILE A 227 -10.09 -2.03 -12.03
N VAL A 228 -9.24 -3.02 -11.71
CA VAL A 228 -9.34 -3.85 -10.51
C VAL A 228 -7.99 -3.90 -9.79
N ASP A 229 -7.97 -3.61 -8.48
CA ASP A 229 -6.83 -3.85 -7.62
C ASP A 229 -6.92 -5.27 -7.02
N ILE A 230 -5.87 -6.07 -7.21
CA ILE A 230 -5.81 -7.47 -6.77
C ILE A 230 -4.69 -7.61 -5.74
N LYS A 231 -5.00 -8.24 -4.60
CA LYS A 231 -4.03 -8.56 -3.55
C LYS A 231 -3.98 -10.05 -3.30
N VAL A 232 -2.77 -10.56 -3.14
CA VAL A 232 -2.51 -11.99 -2.94
C VAL A 232 -2.09 -12.25 -1.50
N SER A 233 -2.63 -13.33 -0.93
CA SER A 233 -2.19 -13.90 0.34
C SER A 233 -1.14 -14.96 0.13
N TYR A 234 -0.10 -14.92 0.95
CA TYR A 234 0.96 -15.94 1.03
C TYR A 234 0.83 -16.64 2.38
N SER A 235 0.90 -17.97 2.37
CA SER A 235 0.90 -18.82 3.57
C SER A 235 2.30 -19.11 4.08
#